data_AF-A0A523CVL4-F1
#
_entry.id   AF-A0A523CVL4-F1
#
_cell.length_a   1.000
_cell.length_b   1.000
_cell.length_c   1.000
_cell.angle_alpha   90.00
_cell.angle_beta   90.00
_cell.angle_gamma   90.00
#
_symmetry.space_group_name_H-M   'P 1'
#
loop_
_entity.id
_entity.type
_entity.pdbx_description
1 polymer ?
#
loop_
_entity_poly.entity_id
_entity_poly.type
_entity_poly.pdbx_seq_one_letter_code
_entity_poly.pdbx_strand_id
1 'polypeptide(L)'
;MKSDSKLPYDTIQLSMGTKQITTGVVGIVIGLIMGFFASQIFLQNPSRVGEQQPLNSSQDSSQLPAEHPPAEVMEKLTELQDWAQTHPQDSQVRISLGNTYYDMGRFDGALSWYEEALQLEPDNVDVRTDLGTAYLYTGNPIKAVEHYKSSLEMNPDHIQTLQNISVAYLSTGNYSEAIGHLERLLQSHPDYPQRKEIEQQIEYIRTQILGGGPP
;
A
#
# COMPACT_ATOMS: atom_id res chain seq x y z
N MET A 1 -30.14 -26.48 -15.77
CA MET A 1 -30.19 -25.18 -16.47
C MET A 1 -28.91 -24.44 -16.13
N LYS A 2 -28.09 -24.11 -17.13
CA LYS A 2 -26.91 -23.28 -16.95
C LYS A 2 -27.43 -21.86 -16.65
N SER A 3 -27.28 -21.43 -15.41
CA SER A 3 -27.40 -20.02 -15.08
C SER A 3 -26.19 -19.36 -15.74
N ASP A 4 -26.42 -18.49 -16.73
CA ASP A 4 -25.43 -17.51 -17.15
C ASP A 4 -25.23 -16.56 -15.97
N SER A 5 -24.51 -17.04 -14.95
CA SER A 5 -24.22 -16.29 -13.73
C SER A 5 -23.29 -15.17 -14.12
N LYS A 6 -23.85 -13.96 -14.17
CA LYS A 6 -23.14 -12.70 -14.32
C LYS A 6 -21.87 -12.73 -13.46
N LEU A 7 -20.72 -12.38 -14.05
CA LEU A 7 -19.44 -12.37 -13.34
C LEU A 7 -19.61 -11.60 -12.02
N PRO A 8 -19.18 -12.14 -10.87
CA PRO A 8 -19.34 -11.47 -9.59
C PRO A 8 -18.45 -10.23 -9.45
N TYR A 9 -17.74 -9.82 -10.50
CA TYR A 9 -16.85 -8.64 -10.51
C TYR A 9 -17.50 -7.38 -11.08
N ASP A 10 -18.73 -7.48 -11.63
CA ASP A 10 -19.39 -6.34 -12.27
C ASP A 10 -19.86 -5.29 -11.23
N THR A 11 -19.18 -4.14 -11.24
CA THR A 11 -19.46 -2.84 -10.58
C THR A 11 -18.81 -2.62 -9.21
N ILE A 12 -17.48 -2.40 -9.21
CA ILE A 12 -16.77 -1.77 -8.09
C ILE A 12 -16.79 -0.25 -8.30
N GLN A 13 -17.84 0.40 -7.83
CA GLN A 13 -17.73 1.75 -7.31
C GLN A 13 -17.99 1.62 -5.81
N LEU A 14 -16.95 1.21 -5.07
CA LEU A 14 -16.93 1.40 -3.63
C LEU A 14 -17.06 2.90 -3.38
N SER A 15 -18.30 3.36 -3.19
CA SER A 15 -18.62 4.65 -2.59
C SER A 15 -18.31 4.59 -1.08
N MET A 16 -17.13 4.07 -0.72
CA MET A 16 -16.48 4.53 0.50
C MET A 16 -16.02 5.94 0.19
N GLY A 17 -16.75 6.90 0.77
CA GLY A 17 -16.62 8.32 0.48
C GLY A 17 -15.18 8.75 0.24
N THR A 18 -14.95 9.25 -0.98
CA THR A 18 -13.85 10.15 -1.35
C THR A 18 -12.45 9.67 -0.98
N LYS A 19 -11.71 9.11 -1.95
CA LYS A 19 -10.32 9.50 -2.29
C LYS A 19 -9.42 10.05 -1.15
N GLN A 20 -9.41 9.43 0.02
CA GLN A 20 -8.52 9.79 1.15
C GLN A 20 -7.69 8.61 1.62
N ILE A 21 -8.12 7.36 1.37
CA ILE A 21 -7.36 6.18 1.81
C ILE A 21 -6.15 5.92 0.91
N THR A 22 -6.19 6.30 -0.38
CA THR A 22 -5.01 6.24 -1.27
C THR A 22 -3.93 7.23 -0.84
N THR A 23 -4.30 8.29 -0.10
CA THR A 23 -3.36 9.23 0.54
C THR A 23 -2.83 8.71 1.88
N GLY A 24 -3.55 7.76 2.52
CA GLY A 24 -3.26 7.28 3.87
C GLY A 24 -1.95 6.51 4.00
N VAL A 25 -1.53 5.75 2.99
CA VAL A 25 -0.35 4.89 3.08
C VAL A 25 0.94 5.67 2.80
N VAL A 26 0.89 6.47 1.74
CA VAL A 26 1.94 7.42 1.39
C VAL A 26 2.10 8.43 2.53
N GLY A 27 1.00 8.84 3.18
CA GLY A 27 1.00 9.73 4.34
C GLY A 27 1.54 9.12 5.64
N ILE A 28 1.47 7.81 5.86
CA ILE A 28 1.98 7.19 7.11
C ILE A 28 3.50 6.98 7.03
N VAL A 29 4.07 6.58 5.89
CA VAL A 29 5.54 6.45 5.78
C VAL A 29 6.20 7.80 5.55
N ILE A 30 5.60 8.69 4.74
CA ILE A 30 6.04 10.09 4.67
C ILE A 30 5.83 10.78 6.02
N GLY A 31 4.76 10.46 6.76
CA GLY A 31 4.45 10.98 8.09
C GLY A 31 5.33 10.41 9.20
N LEU A 32 5.99 9.26 9.04
CA LEU A 32 6.98 8.76 10.00
C LEU A 32 8.36 9.39 9.75
N ILE A 33 8.70 9.72 8.49
CA ILE A 33 9.89 10.50 8.17
C ILE A 33 9.67 12.01 8.48
N MET A 34 8.49 12.56 8.19
CA MET A 34 8.07 13.95 8.50
C MET A 34 7.60 14.15 9.95
N GLY A 35 7.19 13.09 10.65
CA GLY A 35 6.81 13.13 12.06
C GLY A 35 8.00 13.45 12.96
N PHE A 36 9.22 13.08 12.52
CA PHE A 36 10.46 13.55 13.10
C PHE A 36 10.68 15.07 12.86
N PHE A 37 10.19 15.61 11.75
CA PHE A 37 10.30 17.04 11.39
C PHE A 37 9.31 17.96 12.13
N ALA A 38 8.09 17.50 12.45
CA ALA A 38 7.17 18.28 13.28
C ALA A 38 7.76 18.58 14.67
N SER A 39 8.51 17.63 15.24
CA SER A 39 9.22 17.81 16.51
C SER A 39 10.36 18.84 16.45
N GLN A 40 10.95 19.11 15.29
CA GLN A 40 12.09 20.06 15.15
C GLN A 40 11.63 21.48 14.77
N ILE A 41 10.52 21.62 14.04
CA ILE A 41 9.90 22.93 13.77
C ILE A 41 9.27 23.51 15.05
N PHE A 42 8.69 22.66 15.91
CA PHE A 42 8.11 23.05 17.20
C PHE A 42 9.12 23.69 18.17
N LEU A 43 10.41 23.37 18.05
CA LEU A 43 11.48 23.99 18.85
C LEU A 43 11.90 25.38 18.35
N GLN A 44 11.53 25.79 17.14
CA GLN A 44 12.02 27.03 16.53
C GLN A 44 11.00 28.17 16.43
N ASN A 45 9.68 27.94 16.59
CA ASN A 45 8.68 29.01 16.50
C ASN A 45 7.39 28.75 17.32
N PRO A 46 7.38 29.06 18.64
CA PRO A 46 6.24 28.80 19.52
C PRO A 46 5.05 29.77 19.37
N SER A 47 5.11 30.81 18.52
CA SER A 47 4.17 31.94 18.59
C SER A 47 2.93 31.87 17.68
N ARG A 48 2.61 30.74 17.04
CA ARG A 48 1.45 30.66 16.12
C ARG A 48 0.61 29.39 16.24
N VAL A 49 0.20 29.02 17.44
CA VAL A 49 -0.92 28.09 17.62
C VAL A 49 -1.95 28.75 18.54
N GLY A 50 -2.93 29.40 17.93
CA GLY A 50 -4.18 29.72 18.59
C GLY A 50 -4.96 28.42 18.81
N GLU A 51 -5.22 28.12 20.09
CA GLU A 51 -6.28 27.26 20.61
C GLU A 51 -6.55 25.94 19.87
N GLN A 52 -5.79 24.90 20.23
CA GLN A 52 -6.32 23.53 20.24
C GLN A 52 -6.59 23.12 21.68
N GLN A 53 -7.85 22.76 21.97
CA GLN A 53 -8.27 22.17 23.24
C GLN A 53 -7.42 20.94 23.57
N PRO A 54 -7.10 20.68 24.85
CA PRO A 54 -6.24 19.57 25.22
C PRO A 54 -6.93 18.24 24.91
N LEU A 55 -6.29 17.43 24.06
CA LEU A 55 -6.64 16.01 23.87
C LEU A 55 -6.48 15.30 25.22
N ASN A 56 -7.61 14.85 25.77
CA ASN A 56 -7.65 13.98 26.93
C ASN A 56 -7.03 12.63 26.57
N SER A 57 -5.84 12.34 27.10
CA SER A 57 -5.13 11.08 26.93
C SER A 57 -5.72 10.01 27.84
N SER A 58 -6.81 9.39 27.39
CA SER A 58 -7.29 8.10 27.87
C SER A 58 -8.06 7.39 26.76
N GLN A 59 -7.39 7.06 25.65
CA GLN A 59 -7.89 5.99 24.79
C GLN A 59 -7.42 4.66 25.39
N ASP A 60 -8.33 4.09 26.16
CA ASP A 60 -8.37 2.69 26.51
C ASP A 60 -8.23 1.84 25.23
N SER A 61 -7.10 1.16 25.08
CA SER A 61 -6.79 0.30 23.93
C SER A 61 -7.73 -0.92 23.82
N SER A 62 -8.64 -1.10 24.78
CA SER A 62 -9.72 -2.10 24.74
C SER A 62 -11.02 -1.61 24.07
N GLN A 63 -11.08 -0.37 23.57
CA GLN A 63 -12.26 0.22 22.92
C GLN A 63 -12.03 0.76 21.50
N LEU A 64 -11.14 0.16 20.70
CA LEU A 64 -11.31 0.28 19.26
C LEU A 64 -12.54 -0.59 18.91
N PRO A 65 -13.69 -0.03 18.49
CA PRO A 65 -14.76 -0.88 17.98
C PRO A 65 -14.15 -1.66 16.83
N ALA A 66 -14.28 -3.00 16.88
CA ALA A 66 -14.08 -3.80 15.68
C ALA A 66 -15.04 -3.22 14.65
N GLU A 67 -14.54 -2.44 13.70
CA GLU A 67 -15.37 -1.92 12.62
C GLU A 67 -15.86 -3.16 11.88
N HIS A 68 -17.09 -3.58 12.19
CA HIS A 68 -17.77 -4.59 11.42
C HIS A 68 -17.88 -4.01 10.01
N PRO A 69 -17.30 -4.68 9.00
CA PRO A 69 -17.38 -4.19 7.62
C PRO A 69 -18.85 -3.96 7.26
N PRO A 70 -19.17 -2.94 6.44
CA PRO A 70 -20.53 -2.68 6.01
C PRO A 70 -21.21 -3.96 5.51
N ALA A 71 -22.51 -4.12 5.75
CA ALA A 71 -23.25 -5.33 5.39
C ALA A 71 -23.08 -5.71 3.90
N GLU A 72 -22.98 -4.70 3.03
CA GLU A 72 -22.69 -4.85 1.60
C GLU A 72 -21.34 -5.56 1.33
N VAL A 73 -20.30 -5.25 2.11
CA VAL A 73 -18.98 -5.90 2.00
C VAL A 73 -19.07 -7.37 2.44
N MET A 74 -19.86 -7.68 3.46
CA MET A 74 -20.06 -9.05 3.94
C MET A 74 -20.89 -9.90 2.97
N GLU A 75 -21.94 -9.34 2.39
CA GLU A 75 -22.71 -9.97 1.31
C GLU A 75 -21.78 -10.26 0.14
N LYS A 76 -20.94 -9.30 -0.24
CA LYS A 76 -20.00 -9.47 -1.35
C LYS A 76 -18.96 -10.54 -1.11
N LEU A 77 -18.36 -10.57 0.08
CA LEU A 77 -17.42 -11.62 0.47
C LEU A 77 -18.05 -13.01 0.34
N THR A 78 -19.31 -13.15 0.75
CA THR A 78 -20.04 -14.41 0.67
C THR A 78 -20.23 -14.84 -0.78
N GLU A 79 -20.67 -13.93 -1.66
CA GLU A 79 -20.81 -14.21 -3.10
C GLU A 79 -19.49 -14.67 -3.74
N LEU A 80 -18.39 -13.96 -3.42
CA LEU A 80 -17.08 -14.27 -3.96
C LEU A 80 -16.57 -15.63 -3.45
N GLN A 81 -16.82 -15.97 -2.18
CA GLN A 81 -16.45 -17.26 -1.61
C GLN A 81 -17.24 -18.42 -2.25
N ASP A 82 -18.54 -18.26 -2.45
CA ASP A 82 -19.39 -19.25 -3.10
C ASP A 82 -18.97 -19.46 -4.57
N TRP A 83 -18.62 -18.37 -5.27
CA TRP A 83 -18.06 -18.45 -6.62
C TRP A 83 -16.74 -19.21 -6.64
N ALA A 84 -15.82 -18.89 -5.72
CA ALA A 84 -14.52 -19.54 -5.64
C ALA A 84 -14.63 -21.05 -5.40
N GLN A 85 -15.62 -21.49 -4.62
CA GLN A 85 -15.90 -22.91 -4.40
C GLN A 85 -16.37 -23.62 -5.67
N THR A 86 -17.20 -22.97 -6.47
CA THR A 86 -17.77 -23.56 -7.70
C THR A 86 -16.86 -23.38 -8.92
N HIS A 87 -15.92 -22.45 -8.86
CA HIS A 87 -14.96 -22.12 -9.92
C HIS A 87 -13.52 -22.11 -9.38
N PRO A 88 -12.96 -23.27 -8.97
CA PRO A 88 -11.68 -23.34 -8.29
C PRO A 88 -10.46 -23.00 -9.18
N GLN A 89 -10.64 -22.78 -10.48
CA GLN A 89 -9.59 -22.37 -11.41
C GLN A 89 -9.74 -20.91 -11.89
N ASP A 90 -10.70 -20.18 -11.32
CA ASP A 90 -10.86 -18.76 -11.57
C ASP A 90 -9.86 -17.98 -10.70
N SER A 91 -8.84 -17.38 -11.33
CA SER A 91 -7.86 -16.51 -10.66
C SER A 91 -8.50 -15.20 -10.22
N GLN A 92 -9.39 -14.63 -11.03
CA GLN A 92 -10.00 -13.32 -10.81
C GLN A 92 -10.83 -13.29 -9.52
N VAL A 93 -11.48 -14.41 -9.15
CA VAL A 93 -12.19 -14.49 -7.86
C VAL A 93 -11.26 -14.37 -6.67
N ARG A 94 -10.07 -14.98 -6.76
CA ARG A 94 -9.08 -14.96 -5.69
C ARG A 94 -8.44 -13.60 -5.57
N ILE A 95 -8.16 -12.94 -6.69
CA ILE A 95 -7.72 -11.54 -6.72
C ILE A 95 -8.77 -10.66 -6.06
N SER A 96 -10.05 -10.82 -6.42
CA SER A 96 -11.14 -10.02 -5.86
C SER A 96 -11.35 -10.27 -4.36
N LEU A 97 -11.21 -11.51 -3.90
CA LEU A 97 -11.20 -11.85 -2.48
C LEU A 97 -10.01 -11.18 -1.78
N GLY A 98 -8.80 -11.32 -2.32
CA GLY A 98 -7.59 -10.68 -1.81
C GLY A 98 -7.76 -9.17 -1.64
N ASN A 99 -8.23 -8.49 -2.69
CA ASN A 99 -8.51 -7.05 -2.67
C ASN A 99 -9.56 -6.69 -1.61
N THR A 100 -10.63 -7.47 -1.49
CA THR A 100 -11.69 -7.19 -0.50
C THR A 100 -11.16 -7.34 0.93
N TYR A 101 -10.38 -8.39 1.22
CA TYR A 101 -9.73 -8.56 2.51
C TYR A 101 -8.71 -7.45 2.79
N TYR A 102 -7.97 -7.02 1.76
CA TYR A 102 -7.00 -5.93 1.86
C TYR A 102 -7.68 -4.60 2.20
N ASP A 103 -8.77 -4.26 1.50
CA ASP A 103 -9.55 -3.04 1.73
C ASP A 103 -10.19 -3.00 3.13
N MET A 104 -10.47 -4.17 3.71
CA MET A 104 -10.93 -4.32 5.09
C MET A 104 -9.79 -4.26 6.13
N GLY A 105 -8.54 -4.07 5.72
CA GLY A 105 -7.37 -4.12 6.59
C GLY A 105 -7.05 -5.50 7.14
N ARG A 106 -7.67 -6.57 6.60
CA ARG A 106 -7.45 -7.97 7.00
C ARG A 106 -6.35 -8.60 6.15
N PHE A 107 -5.13 -8.11 6.33
CA PHE A 107 -3.99 -8.43 5.48
C PHE A 107 -3.63 -9.93 5.46
N ASP A 108 -3.76 -10.67 6.56
CA ASP A 108 -3.51 -12.13 6.56
C ASP A 108 -4.45 -12.90 5.63
N GLY A 109 -5.70 -12.47 5.54
CA GLY A 109 -6.66 -13.01 4.59
C GLY A 109 -6.31 -12.63 3.16
N ALA A 110 -5.87 -11.40 2.94
CA ALA A 110 -5.42 -10.93 1.63
C ALA A 110 -4.21 -11.73 1.12
N LEU A 111 -3.21 -11.96 1.99
CA LEU A 111 -2.03 -12.78 1.69
C LEU A 111 -2.44 -14.16 1.17
N SER A 112 -3.34 -14.84 1.88
CA SER A 112 -3.80 -16.20 1.52
C SER A 112 -4.43 -16.22 0.13
N TRP A 113 -5.32 -15.26 -0.17
CA TRP A 113 -6.00 -15.20 -1.46
C TRP A 113 -5.10 -14.77 -2.62
N TYR A 114 -4.17 -13.84 -2.38
CA TYR A 114 -3.17 -13.48 -3.39
C TYR A 114 -2.20 -14.62 -3.69
N GLU A 115 -1.79 -15.39 -2.68
CA GLU A 115 -0.97 -16.59 -2.88
C GLU A 115 -1.71 -17.64 -3.72
N GLU A 116 -2.99 -17.88 -3.47
CA GLU A 116 -3.79 -18.75 -4.34
C GLU A 116 -3.95 -18.20 -5.76
N ALA A 117 -4.15 -16.88 -5.91
CA ALA A 117 -4.22 -16.25 -7.23
C ALA A 117 -2.92 -16.46 -8.03
N LEU A 118 -1.76 -16.31 -7.38
CA LEU A 118 -0.45 -16.55 -8.00
C LEU A 118 -0.14 -18.03 -8.26
N GLN A 119 -0.82 -18.97 -7.59
CA GLN A 119 -0.73 -20.39 -7.98
C GLN A 119 -1.39 -20.65 -9.33
N LEU A 120 -2.43 -19.89 -9.69
CA LEU A 120 -3.12 -20.00 -10.97
C LEU A 120 -2.48 -19.11 -12.05
N GLU A 121 -2.03 -17.92 -11.67
CA GLU A 121 -1.37 -16.94 -12.54
C GLU A 121 -0.01 -16.51 -11.96
N PRO A 122 1.03 -17.34 -12.11
CA PRO A 122 2.34 -17.06 -11.48
C PRO A 122 2.99 -15.78 -11.98
N ASP A 123 2.69 -15.35 -13.21
CA ASP A 123 3.31 -14.20 -13.87
C ASP A 123 2.49 -12.91 -13.72
N ASN A 124 1.47 -12.89 -12.85
CA ASN A 124 0.65 -11.71 -12.63
C ASN A 124 1.40 -10.66 -11.77
N VAL A 125 1.90 -9.63 -12.43
CA VAL A 125 2.69 -8.52 -11.86
C VAL A 125 1.91 -7.74 -10.80
N ASP A 126 0.63 -7.46 -11.06
CA ASP A 126 -0.22 -6.66 -10.18
C ASP A 126 -0.47 -7.42 -8.87
N VAL A 127 -0.90 -8.68 -8.96
CA VAL A 127 -1.16 -9.53 -7.79
C VAL A 127 0.12 -9.74 -6.97
N ARG A 128 1.27 -9.91 -7.62
CA ARG A 128 2.55 -10.03 -6.92
C ARG A 128 2.93 -8.73 -6.19
N THR A 129 2.59 -7.59 -6.76
CA THR A 129 2.76 -6.28 -6.13
C THR A 129 1.83 -6.13 -4.94
N ASP A 130 0.57 -6.54 -5.07
CA ASP A 130 -0.41 -6.47 -3.97
C ASP A 130 -0.05 -7.45 -2.83
N LEU A 131 0.47 -8.64 -3.16
CA LEU A 131 1.02 -9.58 -2.18
C LEU A 131 2.20 -8.97 -1.40
N GLY A 132 3.17 -8.36 -2.11
CA GLY A 132 4.26 -7.63 -1.46
C GLY A 132 3.75 -6.49 -0.58
N THR A 133 2.69 -5.81 -1.00
CA THR A 133 2.06 -4.73 -0.24
C THR A 133 1.43 -5.26 1.04
N ALA A 134 0.63 -6.34 0.97
CA ALA A 134 0.09 -7.00 2.14
C ALA A 134 1.18 -7.50 3.11
N TYR A 135 2.33 -7.98 2.61
CA TYR A 135 3.48 -8.32 3.46
C TYR A 135 4.08 -7.11 4.17
N LEU A 136 4.14 -5.94 3.53
CA LEU A 136 4.60 -4.71 4.17
C LEU A 136 3.69 -4.31 5.34
N TYR A 137 2.37 -4.43 5.16
CA TYR A 137 1.38 -4.12 6.20
C TYR A 137 1.35 -5.10 7.37
N THR A 138 1.73 -6.35 7.14
CA THR A 138 1.89 -7.35 8.21
C THR A 138 3.24 -7.23 8.92
N GLY A 139 4.03 -6.19 8.63
CA GLY A 139 5.33 -5.95 9.27
C GLY A 139 6.46 -6.82 8.73
N ASN A 140 6.33 -7.35 7.51
CA ASN A 140 7.32 -8.20 6.85
C ASN A 140 7.96 -7.51 5.64
N PRO A 141 8.71 -6.39 5.82
CA PRO A 141 9.27 -5.62 4.71
C PRO A 141 10.30 -6.40 3.88
N ILE A 142 10.99 -7.39 4.47
CA ILE A 142 11.94 -8.24 3.75
C ILE A 142 11.21 -9.08 2.69
N LYS A 143 10.11 -9.77 3.08
CA LYS A 143 9.27 -10.54 2.14
C LYS A 143 8.61 -9.62 1.10
N ALA A 144 8.17 -8.43 1.52
CA ALA A 144 7.63 -7.44 0.60
C ALA A 144 8.62 -7.13 -0.53
N VAL A 145 9.88 -6.83 -0.18
CA VAL A 145 10.96 -6.57 -1.15
C VAL A 145 11.21 -7.76 -2.07
N GLU A 146 11.17 -9.01 -1.58
CA GLU A 146 11.32 -10.21 -2.42
C GLU A 146 10.23 -10.28 -3.51
N HIS A 147 8.96 -10.09 -3.12
CA HIS A 147 7.85 -10.09 -4.07
C HIS A 147 7.93 -8.92 -5.05
N TYR A 148 8.28 -7.72 -4.58
CA TYR A 148 8.46 -6.58 -5.46
C TYR A 148 9.60 -6.76 -6.45
N LYS A 149 10.75 -7.31 -6.03
CA LYS A 149 11.84 -7.63 -6.94
C LYS A 149 11.40 -8.59 -8.03
N SER A 150 10.72 -9.67 -7.64
CA SER A 150 10.19 -10.65 -8.59
C SER A 150 9.15 -10.02 -9.54
N SER A 151 8.32 -9.08 -9.07
CA SER A 151 7.42 -8.29 -9.93
C SER A 151 8.21 -7.43 -10.93
N LEU A 152 9.27 -6.74 -10.49
CA LEU A 152 10.13 -5.93 -11.36
C LEU A 152 11.01 -6.75 -12.32
N GLU A 153 11.28 -8.02 -12.03
CA GLU A 153 11.91 -8.92 -13.00
C GLU A 153 11.00 -9.17 -14.22
N MET A 154 9.68 -9.20 -14.00
CA MET A 154 8.68 -9.38 -15.06
C MET A 154 8.30 -8.09 -15.75
N ASN A 155 8.08 -7.02 -14.99
CA ASN A 155 7.83 -5.68 -15.51
C ASN A 155 8.74 -4.66 -14.80
N PRO A 156 9.92 -4.37 -15.38
CA PRO A 156 10.93 -3.52 -14.76
C PRO A 156 10.51 -2.08 -14.48
N ASP A 157 9.51 -1.58 -15.20
CA ASP A 157 9.05 -0.19 -15.13
C ASP A 157 7.63 -0.09 -14.56
N HIS A 158 7.18 -1.12 -13.84
CA HIS A 158 5.86 -1.13 -13.20
C HIS A 158 5.80 -0.05 -12.09
N ILE A 159 4.99 0.98 -12.33
CA ILE A 159 4.90 2.18 -11.49
C ILE A 159 4.65 1.84 -10.03
N GLN A 160 3.59 1.07 -9.76
CA GLN A 160 3.16 0.77 -8.39
C GLN A 160 4.24 -0.03 -7.64
N THR A 161 4.88 -1.00 -8.30
CA THR A 161 5.96 -1.77 -7.69
C THR A 161 7.18 -0.91 -7.38
N LEU A 162 7.60 -0.04 -8.31
CA LEU A 162 8.74 0.87 -8.09
C LEU A 162 8.48 1.80 -6.90
N GLN A 163 7.26 2.29 -6.73
CA GLN A 163 6.89 3.08 -5.56
C GLN A 163 6.94 2.25 -4.28
N ASN A 164 6.27 1.10 -4.27
CA ASN A 164 6.11 0.31 -3.05
C ASN A 164 7.43 -0.31 -2.57
N ILE A 165 8.31 -0.73 -3.49
CA ILE A 165 9.64 -1.21 -3.12
C ILE A 165 10.51 -0.10 -2.56
N SER A 166 10.41 1.12 -3.09
CA SER A 166 11.13 2.29 -2.56
C SER A 166 10.70 2.56 -1.12
N VAL A 167 9.40 2.52 -0.85
CA VAL A 167 8.85 2.67 0.50
C VAL A 167 9.34 1.57 1.45
N ALA A 168 9.35 0.31 1.01
CA ALA A 168 9.85 -0.81 1.81
C ALA A 168 11.35 -0.69 2.13
N TYR A 169 12.14 -0.14 1.20
CA TYR A 169 13.55 0.13 1.44
C TYR A 169 13.78 1.32 2.38
N LEU A 170 12.98 2.39 2.26
CA LEU A 170 13.03 3.51 3.21
C LEU A 170 12.68 3.06 4.63
N SER A 171 11.66 2.22 4.81
CA SER A 171 11.24 1.73 6.13
C SER A 171 12.28 0.81 6.80
N THR A 172 13.18 0.23 6.01
CA THR A 172 14.26 -0.65 6.48
C THR A 172 15.63 0.05 6.53
N GLY A 173 15.69 1.35 6.21
CA GLY A 173 16.93 2.14 6.22
C GLY A 173 17.88 1.87 5.04
N ASN A 174 17.42 1.14 4.01
CA ASN A 174 18.18 0.86 2.80
C ASN A 174 18.01 2.02 1.80
N TYR A 175 18.55 3.18 2.17
CA TYR A 175 18.29 4.44 1.48
C TYR A 175 18.82 4.49 0.05
N SER A 176 19.95 3.85 -0.23
CA SER A 176 20.56 3.84 -1.56
C SER A 176 19.70 3.06 -2.56
N GLU A 177 19.16 1.92 -2.15
CA GLU A 177 18.23 1.10 -2.94
C GLU A 177 16.93 1.85 -3.18
N ALA A 178 16.39 2.51 -2.15
CA ALA A 178 15.20 3.34 -2.30
C ALA A 178 15.39 4.44 -3.35
N ILE A 179 16.52 5.16 -3.30
CA ILE A 179 16.84 6.19 -4.31
C ILE A 179 16.89 5.57 -5.70
N GLY A 180 17.56 4.42 -5.89
CA GLY A 180 17.67 3.78 -7.20
C GLY A 180 16.31 3.45 -7.83
N HIS A 181 15.35 2.98 -7.04
CA HIS A 181 14.00 2.68 -7.52
C HIS A 181 13.17 3.94 -7.80
N LEU A 182 13.31 4.99 -6.99
CA LEU A 182 12.67 6.29 -7.25
C LEU A 182 13.23 6.94 -8.52
N GLU A 183 14.55 6.90 -8.73
CA GLU A 183 15.17 7.41 -9.95
C GLU A 183 14.70 6.64 -11.19
N ARG A 184 14.60 5.31 -11.10
CA ARG A 184 14.05 4.49 -12.18
C ARG A 184 12.60 4.85 -12.51
N LEU A 185 11.77 5.10 -11.49
CA LEU A 185 10.39 5.56 -11.70
C LEU A 185 10.35 6.86 -12.50
N LEU A 186 11.16 7.85 -12.12
CA LEU A 186 11.21 9.14 -12.83
C LEU A 186 11.83 9.04 -14.23
N GLN A 187 12.78 8.13 -14.42
CA GLN A 187 13.42 7.89 -15.71
C GLN A 187 12.45 7.22 -16.71
N SER A 188 11.72 6.20 -16.26
CA SER A 188 10.76 5.45 -17.09
C SER A 188 9.44 6.19 -17.30
N HIS A 189 9.06 7.08 -16.37
CA HIS A 189 7.84 7.89 -16.43
C HIS A 189 8.14 9.39 -16.24
N PRO A 190 8.68 10.09 -17.26
CA PRO A 190 9.13 11.49 -17.12
C PRO A 190 8.04 12.49 -16.71
N ASP A 191 6.78 12.16 -17.00
CA ASP A 191 5.57 12.95 -16.70
C ASP A 191 4.87 12.53 -15.40
N TYR A 192 5.54 11.74 -14.55
CA TYR A 192 4.97 11.28 -13.28
C TYR A 192 4.49 12.46 -12.42
N PRO A 193 3.21 12.52 -11.99
CA PRO A 193 2.62 13.74 -11.43
C PRO A 193 3.32 14.32 -10.20
N GLN A 194 3.99 13.48 -9.40
CA GLN A 194 4.72 13.88 -8.19
C GLN A 194 6.24 13.89 -8.38
N ARG A 195 6.72 14.08 -9.62
CA ARG A 195 8.14 14.03 -9.95
C ARG A 195 8.99 14.99 -9.10
N LYS A 196 8.56 16.24 -8.96
CA LYS A 196 9.33 17.26 -8.22
C LYS A 196 9.47 16.90 -6.75
N GLU A 197 8.41 16.36 -6.15
CA GLU A 197 8.40 15.90 -4.77
C GLU A 197 9.36 14.70 -4.60
N ILE A 198 9.38 13.77 -5.55
CA ILE A 198 10.31 12.63 -5.52
C ILE A 198 11.77 13.10 -5.68
N GLU A 199 12.06 14.04 -6.59
CA GLU A 199 13.39 14.63 -6.76
C GLU A 199 13.88 15.30 -5.46
N GLN A 200 13.01 16.04 -4.78
CA GLN A 200 13.31 16.63 -3.47
C GLN A 200 13.57 15.58 -2.39
N GLN A 201 12.80 14.50 -2.37
CA GLN A 201 13.01 13.39 -1.43
C GLN A 201 14.36 12.71 -1.66
N ILE A 202 14.73 12.43 -2.92
CA ILE A 202 16.03 11.86 -3.27
C ILE A 202 17.17 12.76 -2.77
N GLU A 203 17.09 14.07 -3.06
CA GLU A 203 18.13 15.02 -2.66
C GLU A 203 18.26 15.14 -1.14
N TYR A 204 17.13 15.14 -0.43
CA TYR A 204 17.12 15.11 1.02
C TYR A 204 17.83 13.87 1.58
N ILE A 205 17.49 12.68 1.06
CA ILE A 205 18.11 11.43 1.51
C ILE A 205 19.62 11.45 1.24
N ARG A 206 20.06 11.93 0.06
CA ARG A 206 21.49 12.04 -0.28
C ARG A 206 22.25 12.94 0.69
N THR A 207 21.75 14.16 0.89
CA THR A 207 22.48 15.19 1.64
C THR A 207 22.37 15.04 3.14
N GLN A 208 21.20 14.70 3.66
CA GLN A 208 20.92 14.72 5.10
C GLN A 208 21.05 13.34 5.76
N ILE A 209 20.78 12.26 5.03
CA ILE A 209 20.82 10.91 5.59
C ILE A 209 22.14 10.21 5.24
N LEU A 210 22.53 10.22 3.97
CA LEU A 210 23.76 9.56 3.52
C LEU A 210 25.01 10.44 3.67
N GLY A 211 24.84 11.74 3.94
CA GLY A 211 25.95 12.69 4.10
C GLY A 211 26.75 12.93 2.82
N GLY A 212 26.22 12.52 1.66
CA GLY A 212 26.79 12.81 0.35
C GLY A 212 26.29 14.16 -0.12
N GLY A 213 27.14 15.19 -0.10
CA GLY A 213 26.86 16.44 -0.80
C GLY A 213 26.65 16.20 -2.30
N PRO A 214 26.02 17.15 -3.03
CA PRO A 214 25.76 16.99 -4.46
C PRO A 214 27.08 16.73 -5.22
N PRO A 215 27.04 15.93 -6.30
CA PRO A 215 28.22 15.61 -7.10
C PRO A 215 28.90 16.83 -7.72
#